data_AF-A0A7C6AUQ9-F1
#
_entry.id   AF-A0A7C6AUQ9-F1
#
_cell.length_a   1.000
_cell.length_b   1.000
_cell.length_c   1.000
_cell.angle_alpha   90.00
_cell.angle_beta   90.00
_cell.angle_gamma   90.00
#
_symmetry.space_group_name_H-M   'P 1'
#
loop_
_entity.id
_entity.type
_entity.pdbx_description
1 polymer ?
#
loop_
_entity_poly.entity_id
_entity_poly.type
_entity_poly.pdbx_seq_one_letter_code
_entity_poly.pdbx_strand_id
1 'polypeptide(L)'
;MVTGKVIKKRVEIPDLAADLASYSEFLCHNSPYHPEELEEKIRSYYYRITLVNKVLEERATFDYGLFFTNGTEKKDFSPLAIAEFKFSKELRRPSCQSLLRSFHIRSTNISKYCTGIASLYPDVRKNYFKQKLRKINRIILTHYENPVS
;
A
#
# COMPACT_ATOMS: atom_id res chain seq x y z
N MET A 1 6.35 -11.66 24.84
CA MET A 1 5.91 -10.69 23.79
C MET A 1 6.03 -11.36 22.42
N VAL A 2 4.93 -11.85 21.86
CA VAL A 2 4.94 -12.42 20.51
C VAL A 2 5.09 -11.28 19.51
N THR A 3 6.23 -11.20 18.83
CA THR A 3 6.39 -10.28 17.70
C THR A 3 5.54 -10.83 16.55
N GLY A 4 4.41 -10.18 16.25
CA GLY A 4 3.50 -10.55 15.17
C GLY A 4 4.12 -10.35 13.77
N LYS A 5 5.18 -11.09 13.45
CA LYS A 5 5.79 -11.10 12.13
C LYS A 5 4.91 -11.93 11.21
N VAL A 6 4.10 -11.25 10.40
CA VAL A 6 3.34 -11.93 9.33
C VAL A 6 4.32 -12.49 8.31
N ILE A 7 4.42 -13.82 8.25
CA ILE A 7 5.21 -14.53 7.24
C ILE A 7 4.35 -14.60 5.98
N LYS A 8 4.70 -13.80 4.96
CA LYS A 8 3.98 -13.80 3.69
C LYS A 8 4.41 -15.00 2.85
N LYS A 9 3.46 -15.84 2.48
CA LYS A 9 3.60 -16.90 1.48
C LYS A 9 3.05 -16.36 0.16
N ARG A 10 3.65 -16.76 -0.97
CA ARG A 10 3.28 -16.27 -2.31
C ARG A 10 3.32 -17.42 -3.30
N VAL A 11 2.41 -17.37 -4.26
CA VAL A 11 2.39 -18.18 -5.47
C VAL A 11 2.27 -17.23 -6.65
N GLU A 12 2.83 -17.63 -7.79
CA GLU A 12 2.69 -16.88 -9.04
C GLU A 12 1.30 -17.15 -9.64
N ILE A 13 0.65 -16.10 -10.11
CA ILE A 13 -0.61 -16.17 -10.85
C ILE A 13 -0.38 -15.58 -12.24
N PRO A 14 -0.91 -16.19 -13.31
CA PRO A 14 -0.64 -15.77 -14.69
C PRO A 14 -1.19 -14.37 -14.96
N ASP A 15 -2.36 -14.06 -14.42
CA ASP A 15 -2.98 -12.74 -14.48
C ASP A 15 -4.00 -12.55 -13.34
N LEU A 16 -4.66 -11.39 -13.31
CA LEU A 16 -5.67 -11.05 -12.30
C LEU A 16 -7.03 -11.76 -12.51
N ALA A 17 -7.23 -12.41 -13.64
CA ALA A 17 -8.44 -13.19 -13.95
C ALA A 17 -8.29 -14.68 -13.61
N ALA A 18 -7.13 -15.09 -13.07
CA ALA A 18 -6.89 -16.47 -12.66
C ALA A 18 -7.92 -16.95 -11.62
N ASP A 19 -8.47 -18.14 -11.85
CA ASP A 19 -9.44 -18.77 -10.96
C ASP A 19 -8.78 -19.22 -9.66
N LEU A 20 -9.28 -18.70 -8.53
CA LEU A 20 -8.78 -19.03 -7.19
C LEU A 20 -8.93 -20.52 -6.85
N ALA A 21 -9.89 -21.23 -7.45
CA ALA A 21 -10.05 -22.66 -7.23
C ALA A 21 -8.80 -23.46 -7.66
N SER A 22 -8.09 -22.98 -8.69
CA SER A 22 -6.81 -23.56 -9.15
C SER A 22 -5.69 -23.46 -8.11
N TYR A 23 -5.86 -22.64 -7.08
CA TYR A 23 -4.89 -22.39 -6.01
C TYR A 23 -5.38 -22.87 -4.63
N SER A 24 -6.38 -23.75 -4.60
CA SER A 24 -6.99 -24.25 -3.35
C SER A 24 -5.97 -24.84 -2.38
N GLU A 25 -5.04 -25.67 -2.85
CA GLU A 25 -4.00 -26.26 -1.99
C GLU A 25 -3.15 -25.17 -1.31
N PHE A 26 -2.73 -24.15 -2.07
CA PHE A 26 -1.96 -23.05 -1.53
C PHE A 26 -2.76 -22.23 -0.50
N LEU A 27 -4.04 -21.95 -0.76
CA LEU A 27 -4.91 -21.16 0.12
C LEU A 27 -5.22 -21.89 1.42
N CYS A 28 -5.66 -23.15 1.33
CA CYS A 28 -6.00 -23.99 2.49
C CYS A 28 -4.79 -24.28 3.37
N HIS A 29 -3.58 -24.40 2.79
CA HIS A 29 -2.37 -24.65 3.57
C HIS A 29 -1.81 -23.39 4.26
N ASN A 30 -2.02 -22.21 3.68
CA ASN A 30 -1.37 -20.97 4.13
C ASN A 30 -2.34 -19.93 4.72
N SER A 31 -3.63 -20.23 4.79
CA SER A 31 -4.67 -19.35 5.31
C SER A 31 -5.85 -20.14 5.90
N PRO A 32 -6.70 -19.53 6.74
CA PRO A 32 -7.89 -20.20 7.28
C PRO A 32 -9.09 -20.18 6.31
N TYR A 33 -8.92 -19.74 5.07
CA TYR A 33 -10.00 -19.53 4.11
C TYR A 33 -9.90 -20.52 2.94
N HIS A 34 -11.05 -21.00 2.51
CA HIS A 34 -11.20 -21.72 1.26
C HIS A 34 -11.42 -20.74 0.08
N PRO A 35 -11.08 -21.14 -1.17
CA PRO A 35 -11.28 -20.29 -2.36
C PRO A 35 -12.70 -19.72 -2.49
N GLU A 36 -13.71 -20.54 -2.21
CA GLU A 36 -15.13 -20.18 -2.28
C GLU A 36 -15.58 -19.15 -1.24
N GLU A 37 -14.80 -18.95 -0.18
CA GLU A 37 -15.05 -17.92 0.85
C GLU A 37 -14.41 -16.56 0.49
N LEU A 38 -13.60 -16.53 -0.57
CA LEU A 38 -12.86 -15.35 -0.99
C LEU A 38 -13.52 -14.71 -2.20
N GLU A 39 -13.70 -13.39 -2.13
CA GLU A 39 -14.19 -12.58 -3.23
C GLU A 39 -13.27 -11.38 -3.47
N GLU A 40 -13.09 -11.03 -4.74
CA GLU A 40 -12.36 -9.83 -5.11
C GLU A 40 -13.14 -8.57 -4.71
N LYS A 41 -12.56 -7.76 -3.82
CA LYS A 41 -13.17 -6.48 -3.41
C LYS A 41 -12.55 -5.25 -4.06
N ILE A 42 -11.29 -5.31 -4.46
CA ILE A 42 -10.58 -4.12 -4.92
C ILE A 42 -9.36 -4.47 -5.76
N ARG A 43 -9.20 -3.75 -6.86
CA ARG A 43 -7.97 -3.69 -7.65
C ARG A 43 -7.22 -2.41 -7.34
N SER A 44 -5.90 -2.53 -7.14
CA SER A 44 -4.99 -1.41 -6.94
C SER A 44 -3.99 -1.38 -8.08
N TYR A 45 -3.89 -0.24 -8.75
CA TYR A 45 -2.97 -0.02 -9.86
C TYR A 45 -2.00 1.10 -9.49
N TYR A 46 -0.73 0.92 -9.83
CA TYR A 46 0.33 1.90 -9.62
C TYR A 46 1.57 1.49 -10.41
N TYR A 47 2.43 2.46 -10.68
CA TYR A 47 3.80 2.21 -11.13
C TYR A 47 4.71 2.17 -9.92
N ARG A 48 5.67 1.23 -9.89
CA ARG A 48 6.64 1.09 -8.79
C ARG A 48 8.06 1.31 -9.28
N ILE A 49 8.76 2.25 -8.65
CA ILE A 49 10.23 2.32 -8.68
C ILE A 49 10.76 1.66 -7.41
N THR A 50 11.78 0.81 -7.52
CA THR A 50 12.47 0.20 -6.38
C THR A 50 13.95 0.54 -6.40
N LEU A 51 14.44 1.14 -5.32
CA LEU A 51 15.86 1.43 -5.11
C LEU A 51 16.39 0.50 -4.02
N VAL A 52 17.53 -0.16 -4.26
CA VAL A 52 18.13 -1.11 -3.33
C VAL A 52 19.58 -0.73 -3.08
N ASN A 53 19.93 -0.50 -1.82
CA ASN A 53 21.30 -0.42 -1.36
C ASN A 53 21.66 -1.72 -0.65
N LYS A 54 22.45 -2.57 -1.32
CA LYS A 54 22.86 -3.89 -0.78
C LYS A 54 23.90 -3.80 0.32
N VAL A 55 24.63 -2.68 0.43
CA VAL A 55 25.70 -2.50 1.44
C VAL A 55 25.10 -2.11 2.78
N LEU A 56 24.16 -1.16 2.78
CA LEU A 56 23.47 -0.69 4.00
C LEU A 56 22.20 -1.48 4.32
N GLU A 57 21.85 -2.46 3.49
CA GLU A 57 20.58 -3.21 3.56
C GLU A 57 19.34 -2.29 3.62
N GLU A 58 19.37 -1.22 2.83
CA GLU A 58 18.27 -0.28 2.68
C GLU A 58 17.53 -0.51 1.36
N ARG A 59 16.20 -0.39 1.39
CA ARG A 59 15.35 -0.46 0.20
C ARG A 59 14.28 0.62 0.28
N ALA A 60 14.13 1.38 -0.80
CA ALA A 60 13.04 2.32 -0.99
C ALA A 60 12.15 1.86 -2.14
N THR A 61 10.84 1.95 -1.98
CA THR A 61 9.88 1.75 -3.07
C THR A 61 8.99 2.98 -3.19
N PHE A 62 8.77 3.44 -4.41
CA PHE A 62 7.90 4.57 -4.72
C PHE A 62 6.77 4.08 -5.61
N ASP A 63 5.56 4.13 -5.08
CA ASP A 63 4.34 3.79 -5.80
C ASP A 63 3.64 5.08 -6.22
N TYR A 64 3.49 5.30 -7.52
CA TYR A 64 2.88 6.52 -8.09
C TYR A 64 1.87 6.17 -9.20
N GLY A 65 1.09 7.17 -9.63
CA GLY A 65 -0.04 6.93 -10.54
C GLY A 65 -1.09 6.01 -9.92
N LEU A 66 -1.28 6.11 -8.59
CA LEU A 66 -2.11 5.20 -7.83
C LEU A 66 -3.59 5.41 -8.14
N PHE A 67 -4.31 4.35 -8.49
CA PHE A 67 -5.77 4.37 -8.49
C PHE A 67 -6.35 3.04 -8.01
N PHE A 68 -7.59 3.09 -7.55
CA PHE A 68 -8.34 1.95 -7.06
C PHE A 68 -9.63 1.78 -7.84
N THR A 69 -10.08 0.54 -8.03
CA THR A 69 -11.40 0.23 -8.58
C THR A 69 -11.99 -1.03 -7.97
N ASN A 70 -13.32 -1.10 -7.90
CA ASN A 70 -14.10 -2.29 -7.57
C ASN A 70 -14.90 -2.82 -8.78
N GLY A 71 -14.53 -2.40 -10.00
CA GLY A 71 -15.22 -2.75 -11.24
C GLY A 71 -16.34 -1.78 -11.64
N THR A 72 -16.98 -1.10 -10.68
CA THR A 72 -18.06 -0.14 -10.94
C THR A 72 -17.61 1.31 -10.73
N GLU A 73 -16.82 1.55 -9.70
CA GLU A 73 -16.24 2.84 -9.37
C GLU A 73 -14.72 2.84 -9.55
N LYS A 74 -14.18 4.02 -9.84
CA LYS A 74 -12.75 4.29 -9.84
C LYS A 74 -12.46 5.48 -8.91
N LYS A 75 -11.47 5.35 -8.04
CA LYS A 75 -10.94 6.47 -7.24
C LYS A 75 -9.50 6.73 -7.64
N ASP A 76 -9.26 7.93 -8.14
CA ASP A 76 -7.95 8.37 -8.57
C ASP A 76 -7.17 9.01 -7.41
N PHE A 77 -5.96 8.53 -7.21
CA PHE A 77 -4.97 9.05 -6.27
C PHE A 77 -3.65 9.35 -6.99
N SER A 78 -3.68 9.54 -8.32
CA SER A 78 -2.50 9.81 -9.15
C SER A 78 -1.66 11.02 -8.71
N PRO A 79 -2.21 12.09 -8.08
CA PRO A 79 -1.42 13.16 -7.48
C PRO A 79 -0.55 12.73 -6.28
N LEU A 80 -0.79 11.56 -5.70
CA LEU A 80 -0.09 11.04 -4.54
C LEU A 80 0.95 9.99 -4.95
N ALA A 81 2.18 10.17 -4.46
CA ALA A 81 3.17 9.10 -4.41
C ALA A 81 3.27 8.51 -2.99
N ILE A 82 3.34 7.18 -2.88
CA ILE A 82 3.59 6.47 -1.63
C ILE A 82 5.02 5.95 -1.64
N ALA A 83 5.87 6.55 -0.81
CA ALA A 83 7.23 6.06 -0.57
C ALA A 83 7.28 5.15 0.67
N GLU A 84 7.72 3.91 0.51
CA GLU A 84 7.96 2.95 1.60
C GLU A 84 9.47 2.68 1.70
N PHE A 85 10.03 2.88 2.90
CA PHE A 85 11.44 2.66 3.19
C PHE A 85 11.57 1.48 4.15
N LYS A 86 12.47 0.55 3.83
CA LYS A 86 12.84 -0.60 4.66
C LYS A 86 14.35 -0.57 4.86
N PHE A 87 14.77 -0.84 6.08
CA PHE A 87 16.17 -0.88 6.45
C PHE A 87 16.33 -1.91 7.55
N SER A 88 17.55 -2.44 7.71
CA SER A 88 17.79 -3.40 8.78
C SER A 88 17.59 -2.78 10.16
N LYS A 89 17.18 -3.59 11.14
CA LYS A 89 16.96 -3.15 12.52
C LYS A 89 18.25 -2.71 13.20
N GLU A 90 19.40 -3.21 12.75
CA GLU A 90 20.71 -2.80 13.29
C GLU A 90 21.09 -1.38 12.84
N LEU A 91 20.46 -0.86 11.78
CA LEU A 91 20.75 0.48 11.26
C LEU A 91 20.12 1.57 12.14
N ARG A 92 20.93 2.13 13.04
CA ARG A 92 20.48 3.15 14.02
C ARG A 92 19.99 4.46 13.39
N ARG A 93 20.50 4.84 12.22
CA ARG A 93 20.19 6.11 11.54
C ARG A 93 20.10 5.92 10.02
N PRO A 94 18.95 5.51 9.50
CA PRO A 94 18.75 5.34 8.06
C PRO A 94 18.93 6.68 7.33
N SER A 95 19.72 6.68 6.27
CA SER A 95 20.05 7.87 5.49
C SER A 95 18.78 8.54 4.94
N CYS A 96 17.86 7.71 4.44
CA CYS A 96 16.58 8.11 3.87
C CYS A 96 15.68 8.82 4.88
N GLN A 97 15.67 8.40 6.15
CA GLN A 97 14.77 9.00 7.14
C GLN A 97 15.20 10.44 7.49
N SER A 98 16.50 10.67 7.61
CA SER A 98 17.07 12.00 7.86
C SER A 98 16.79 12.95 6.70
N LEU A 99 16.96 12.47 5.46
CA LEU A 99 16.68 13.23 4.25
C LEU A 99 15.20 13.63 4.13
N LEU A 100 14.26 12.70 4.36
CA LEU A 100 12.83 13.03 4.30
C LEU A 100 12.43 14.06 5.35
N ARG A 101 13.03 14.00 6.55
CA ARG A 101 12.79 14.98 7.60
C ARG A 101 13.28 16.37 7.21
N SER A 102 14.42 16.50 6.51
CA SER A 102 14.88 17.81 6.03
C SER A 102 13.97 18.41 4.98
N PHE A 103 13.27 17.58 4.20
CA PHE A 103 12.19 18.01 3.29
C PHE A 103 10.82 18.18 3.99
N HIS A 104 10.76 18.13 5.33
CA HIS A 104 9.51 18.20 6.10
C HIS A 104 8.49 17.10 5.78
N ILE A 105 8.92 16.00 5.14
CA ILE A 105 8.08 14.85 4.82
C ILE A 105 7.99 13.94 6.04
N ARG A 106 6.83 13.95 6.70
CA ARG A 106 6.58 13.13 7.90
C ARG A 106 5.95 11.79 7.54
N SER A 107 6.51 10.71 8.09
CA SER A 107 5.99 9.35 7.91
C SER A 107 4.54 9.22 8.36
N THR A 108 3.75 8.42 7.65
CA THR A 108 2.37 8.10 8.00
C THR A 108 2.10 6.62 7.72
N ASN A 109 1.34 5.96 8.59
CA ASN A 109 0.95 4.58 8.37
C ASN A 109 -0.22 4.51 7.38
N ILE A 110 0.03 3.98 6.18
CA ILE A 110 -0.98 3.82 5.13
C ILE A 110 -1.04 2.37 4.65
N SER A 111 -2.26 1.85 4.48
CA SER A 111 -2.51 0.56 3.82
C SER A 111 -3.24 0.86 2.53
N LYS A 112 -2.68 0.46 1.38
CA LYS A 112 -3.33 0.68 0.07
C LYS A 112 -4.71 0.04 0.00
N TYR A 113 -4.83 -1.20 0.47
CA TYR A 113 -6.09 -1.92 0.54
C TYR A 113 -7.12 -1.16 1.38
N CYS A 114 -6.79 -0.81 2.63
CA CYS A 114 -7.75 -0.14 3.50
C CYS A 114 -8.11 1.26 3.03
N THR A 115 -7.14 2.01 2.48
CA THR A 115 -7.38 3.32 1.86
C THR A 115 -8.35 3.18 0.69
N GLY A 116 -8.08 2.22 -0.20
CA GLY A 116 -8.91 1.93 -1.35
C GLY A 116 -10.33 1.52 -0.96
N ILE A 117 -10.49 0.55 -0.03
CA ILE A 117 -11.80 0.13 0.49
C ILE A 117 -12.56 1.32 1.09
N ALA A 118 -11.93 2.11 1.96
CA ALA A 118 -12.59 3.26 2.57
C ALA A 118 -12.96 4.37 1.55
N SER A 119 -12.28 4.41 0.41
CA SER A 119 -12.57 5.35 -0.68
C SER A 119 -13.66 4.87 -1.64
N LEU A 120 -13.73 3.56 -1.92
CA LEU A 120 -14.67 2.94 -2.86
C LEU A 120 -15.99 2.50 -2.21
N TYR A 121 -15.99 2.18 -0.92
CA TYR A 121 -17.17 1.67 -0.21
C TYR A 121 -17.60 2.65 0.90
N PRO A 122 -18.65 3.46 0.67
CA PRO A 122 -19.20 4.41 1.64
C PRO A 122 -19.58 3.78 2.99
N ASP A 123 -20.09 2.55 2.97
CA ASP A 123 -20.74 1.90 4.11
C ASP A 123 -19.75 1.23 5.08
N VAL A 124 -18.48 1.07 4.68
CA VAL A 124 -17.46 0.49 5.57
C VAL A 124 -17.13 1.48 6.68
N ARG A 125 -17.18 1.05 7.95
CA ARG A 125 -16.95 1.90 9.14
C ARG A 125 -15.62 2.68 9.04
N LYS A 126 -15.71 3.99 8.76
CA LYS A 126 -14.55 4.82 8.42
C LYS A 126 -13.82 5.45 9.60
N ASN A 127 -14.22 5.25 10.85
CA ASN A 127 -13.73 6.10 11.96
C ASN A 127 -12.20 6.18 12.08
N TYR A 128 -11.50 5.05 11.83
CA TYR A 128 -10.04 5.03 11.80
C TYR A 128 -9.44 5.54 10.47
N PHE A 129 -10.13 5.31 9.35
CA PHE A 129 -9.64 5.64 8.00
C PHE A 129 -9.94 7.08 7.58
N LYS A 130 -10.98 7.72 8.15
CA LYS A 130 -11.41 9.08 7.85
C LYS A 130 -10.32 10.10 8.15
N GLN A 131 -9.59 9.93 9.25
CA GLN A 131 -8.46 10.80 9.59
C GLN A 131 -7.32 10.66 8.57
N LYS A 132 -7.03 9.44 8.12
CA LYS A 132 -6.01 9.18 7.11
C LYS A 132 -6.40 9.75 5.74
N LEU A 133 -7.63 9.54 5.31
CA LEU A 133 -8.15 10.09 4.06
C LEU A 133 -8.14 11.63 4.08
N ARG A 134 -8.54 12.27 5.18
CA ARG A 134 -8.43 13.74 5.34
C ARG A 134 -6.99 14.23 5.21
N LYS A 135 -6.03 13.52 5.80
CA LYS A 135 -4.60 13.85 5.68
C LYS A 135 -4.11 13.70 4.24
N ILE A 136 -4.50 12.63 3.55
CA ILE A 136 -4.17 12.41 2.13
C ILE A 136 -4.75 13.53 1.27
N ASN A 137 -6.04 13.86 1.44
CA ASN A 137 -6.67 14.94 0.68
C ASN A 137 -5.98 16.27 0.93
N ARG A 138 -5.60 16.57 2.17
CA ARG A 138 -4.83 17.78 2.48
C ARG A 138 -3.50 17.82 1.71
N ILE A 139 -2.76 16.71 1.68
CA ILE A 139 -1.48 16.63 0.94
C ILE A 139 -1.71 16.93 -0.54
N ILE A 140 -2.74 16.32 -1.15
CA ILE A 140 -3.09 16.53 -2.56
C ILE A 140 -3.44 18.00 -2.82
N LEU A 141 -4.36 18.59 -2.05
CA LEU A 141 -4.79 19.98 -2.22
C LEU A 141 -3.65 20.98 -2.01
N THR A 142 -2.77 20.75 -1.02
CA THR A 142 -1.70 21.69 -0.68
C THR A 142 -0.55 21.68 -1.69
N HIS A 143 -0.25 20.54 -2.31
CA HIS A 143 0.97 20.39 -3.11
C HIS A 143 0.74 20.13 -4.61
N TYR A 144 -0.47 19.73 -5.01
CA TYR A 144 -0.78 19.43 -6.41
C TYR A 144 -1.67 20.50 -7.05
N GLU A 145 -2.73 20.94 -6.37
CA GLU A 145 -3.65 21.97 -6.91
C GLU A 145 -3.10 23.40 -6.77
N ASN A 146 -2.04 23.58 -5.97
CA ASN A 146 -1.28 24.82 -5.87
C ASN A 146 0.19 24.51 -6.18
N PRO A 147 0.57 24.38 -7.47
CA PRO A 147 1.98 24.21 -7.82
C PRO A 147 2.71 25.46 -7.34
N VAL A 148 3.72 25.28 -6.49
CA VAL A 148 4.64 26.34 -6.12
C VAL A 148 5.33 26.80 -7.41
N SER A 149 4.96 28.00 -7.86
CA SER A 149 5.59 28.73 -8.96
C SER A 149 7.04 29.08 -8.65
#